data_AF-A0A7Z0V098-F1
#
_entry.id   AF-A0A7Z0V098-F1
#
_cell.length_a   1.000
_cell.length_b   1.000
_cell.length_c   1.000
_cell.angle_alpha   90.00
_cell.angle_beta   90.00
_cell.angle_gamma   90.00
#
_symmetry.space_group_name_H-M   'P 1'
#
loop_
_entity.id
_entity.type
_entity.pdbx_description
1 polymer ?
#
loop_
_entity_poly.entity_id
_entity_poly.type
_entity_poly.pdbx_seq_one_letter_code
_entity_poly.pdbx_strand_id
1 'polypeptide(L)'
;MVLSCTECNRGESGKFARVPNVDLLNKLHIRNEYLIGSHHPLKETLIMQTGSSEAERKQFLQKSFNFSEEKLIHTWHPYQLGRADI
;
A
#
# COMPACT_ATOMS: atom_id res chain seq x y z
N MET A 1 -9.89 10.72 -3.86
CA MET A 1 -9.53 9.73 -4.91
C MET A 1 -8.03 9.54 -4.87
N VAL A 2 -7.54 8.30 -4.78
CA VAL A 2 -6.09 8.02 -4.89
C VAL A 2 -5.73 8.01 -6.37
N LEU A 3 -4.61 8.63 -6.75
CA LEU A 3 -4.11 8.63 -8.14
C LEU A 3 -3.90 7.18 -8.60
N SER A 4 -4.79 6.70 -9.46
CA SER A 4 -4.73 5.35 -10.04
C SER A 4 -5.60 5.35 -11.29
N CYS A 5 -5.17 4.58 -12.30
CA CYS A 5 -5.89 4.50 -13.56
C CYS A 5 -7.30 3.91 -13.33
N THR A 6 -8.29 4.28 -14.16
CA THR A 6 -9.67 3.80 -14.01
C THR A 6 -9.72 2.27 -14.05
N GLU A 7 -8.95 1.64 -14.94
CA GLU A 7 -8.84 0.19 -15.06
C GLU A 7 -8.19 -0.45 -13.83
N CYS A 8 -7.17 0.20 -13.28
CA CYS A 8 -6.45 -0.21 -12.08
C CYS A 8 -7.38 -0.24 -10.86
N ASN A 9 -8.36 0.66 -10.81
CA ASN A 9 -9.31 0.75 -9.69
C ASN A 9 -10.62 -0.01 -9.90
N ARG A 10 -11.12 -0.12 -11.15
CA ARG A 10 -12.51 -0.53 -11.45
C ARG A 10 -12.69 -1.49 -12.65
N GLY A 11 -11.63 -2.09 -13.21
CA GLY A 11 -11.72 -3.08 -14.31
C GLY A 11 -11.75 -4.53 -13.83
N GLU A 12 -12.19 -5.49 -14.66
CA GLU A 12 -12.22 -6.94 -14.35
C GLU A 12 -10.85 -7.45 -13.82
N SER A 13 -9.77 -6.84 -14.28
CA SER A 13 -8.38 -7.05 -13.82
C SER A 13 -7.82 -5.94 -12.91
N GLY A 14 -8.66 -5.11 -12.29
CA GLY A 14 -8.32 -4.02 -11.36
C GLY A 14 -8.46 -4.39 -9.87
N LYS A 15 -7.96 -3.54 -8.98
CA LYS A 15 -7.83 -3.81 -7.54
C LYS A 15 -9.12 -4.35 -6.90
N PHE A 16 -10.26 -3.68 -7.07
CA PHE A 16 -11.53 -4.05 -6.40
C PHE A 16 -11.33 -4.52 -4.95
N ALA A 17 -11.76 -5.75 -4.62
CA ALA A 17 -11.60 -6.38 -3.31
C ALA A 17 -10.32 -7.24 -3.21
N ARG A 18 -9.45 -7.25 -4.22
CA ARG A 18 -8.23 -8.06 -4.20
C ARG A 18 -7.18 -7.44 -3.27
N VAL A 19 -6.43 -8.33 -2.62
CA VAL A 19 -5.36 -7.93 -1.70
C VAL A 19 -4.14 -7.48 -2.51
N PRO A 20 -3.61 -6.27 -2.31
CA PRO A 20 -2.41 -5.83 -3.03
C PRO A 20 -1.21 -6.71 -2.66
N ASN A 21 -0.35 -7.05 -3.62
CA ASN A 21 0.83 -7.90 -3.36
C ASN A 21 1.83 -7.28 -2.35
N VAL A 22 2.75 -8.10 -1.86
CA VAL A 22 3.76 -7.69 -0.87
C VAL A 22 4.67 -6.56 -1.37
N ASP A 23 4.95 -6.45 -2.67
CA ASP A 23 5.75 -5.34 -3.21
C ASP A 23 5.04 -3.99 -3.06
N LEU A 24 3.71 -3.96 -3.23
CA LEU A 24 2.90 -2.77 -2.97
C LEU A 24 2.87 -2.42 -1.49
N LEU A 25 2.93 -3.42 -0.60
CA LEU A 25 3.07 -3.21 0.85
C LEU A 25 4.41 -2.54 1.19
N ASN A 26 5.51 -2.99 0.56
CA ASN A 26 6.82 -2.38 0.71
C ASN A 26 6.86 -0.93 0.19
N LYS A 27 6.24 -0.66 -0.97
CA LYS A 27 6.11 0.72 -1.49
C LYS A 27 5.30 1.62 -0.56
N LEU A 28 4.25 1.09 0.07
CA LEU A 28 3.45 1.80 1.06
C LEU A 28 4.29 2.12 2.31
N HIS A 29 5.08 1.17 2.80
CA HIS A 29 6.02 1.38 3.90
C HIS A 29 6.97 2.55 3.60
N ILE A 30 7.70 2.48 2.49
CA ILE A 30 8.66 3.51 2.08
C ILE A 30 8.00 4.89 2.01
N ARG A 31 6.80 4.98 1.41
CA ARG A 31 6.07 6.24 1.31
C ARG A 31 5.68 6.77 2.70
N ASN A 32 5.19 5.90 3.58
CA ASN A 32 4.80 6.30 4.94
C ASN A 32 6.00 6.81 5.73
N GLU A 33 7.14 6.13 5.65
CA GLU A 33 8.38 6.58 6.30
C GLU A 33 8.87 7.92 5.75
N TYR A 34 8.79 8.13 4.43
CA TYR A 34 9.09 9.44 3.82
C TYR A 34 8.17 10.55 4.35
N LEU A 35 6.85 10.30 4.46
CA LEU A 35 5.89 11.27 4.98
C LEU A 35 6.09 11.56 6.46
N ILE A 36 6.53 10.58 7.24
CA ILE A 36 6.84 10.76 8.67
C ILE A 36 8.16 11.53 8.86
N GLY A 37 9.17 11.22 8.06
CA GLY A 37 10.48 11.89 8.08
C GLY A 37 10.44 13.31 7.52
N SER A 38 9.47 13.61 6.65
CA SER A 38 9.21 14.96 6.16
C SER A 38 8.25 15.72 7.10
N HIS A 39 8.24 17.05 7.03
CA HIS A 39 7.28 17.91 7.73
C HIS A 39 5.86 17.82 7.13
N HIS A 40 5.45 16.61 6.73
CA HIS A 40 4.17 16.40 6.08
C HIS A 40 3.03 16.45 7.12
N PRO A 41 1.89 17.09 6.80
CA PRO A 41 0.74 17.19 7.72
C PRO A 41 0.20 15.84 8.22
N LEU A 42 0.43 14.76 7.48
CA LEU A 42 -0.02 13.40 7.83
C LEU A 42 0.89 12.68 8.82
N LYS A 43 2.05 13.24 9.19
CA LYS A 43 3.04 12.60 10.04
C LYS A 43 2.44 12.06 11.35
N GLU A 44 1.78 12.93 12.12
CA GLU A 44 1.21 12.55 13.42
C GLU A 44 0.13 11.49 13.27
N THR A 45 -0.71 11.61 12.24
CA THR A 45 -1.74 10.62 11.93
C THR A 45 -1.13 9.26 11.61
N LEU A 46 -0.09 9.21 10.77
CA LEU A 46 0.58 7.96 10.42
C LEU A 46 1.22 7.30 11.64
N ILE A 47 1.90 8.07 12.49
CA ILE A 47 2.49 7.57 13.74
C ILE A 47 1.39 7.00 14.65
N MET A 48 0.32 7.76 14.89
CA MET A 48 -0.78 7.36 15.77
C MET A 48 -1.49 6.09 15.29
N GLN A 49 -1.67 5.93 13.97
CA GLN A 49 -2.41 4.80 13.41
C GLN A 49 -1.55 3.54 13.23
N THR A 50 -0.26 3.70 12.94
CA THR A 50 0.59 2.57 12.50
C THR A 50 1.66 2.19 13.52
N GLY A 51 2.04 3.08 14.44
CA GLY A 51 3.04 2.81 15.47
C GLY A 51 4.10 3.90 15.62
N SER A 52 4.68 3.95 16.82
CA SER A 52 5.68 4.96 17.22
C SER A 52 7.06 4.69 16.62
N SER A 53 7.44 3.43 16.47
CA SER A 53 8.69 3.01 15.84
C SER A 53 8.47 2.46 14.43
N GLU A 54 9.50 2.54 13.57
CA GLU A 54 9.44 1.97 12.21
C GLU A 54 9.11 0.47 12.24
N ALA A 55 9.64 -0.26 13.22
CA ALA A 55 9.36 -1.68 13.41
C ALA A 55 7.89 -1.96 13.69
N GLU A 56 7.25 -1.16 14.56
CA GLU A 56 5.80 -1.26 14.84
C GLU A 56 4.99 -0.97 13.57
N ARG A 57 5.37 0.07 12.81
CA ARG A 57 4.69 0.43 11.56
C ARG A 57 4.78 -0.66 10.51
N LYS A 58 5.95 -1.27 10.34
CA LYS A 58 6.14 -2.42 9.45
C LYS A 58 5.31 -3.62 9.91
N GLN A 59 5.28 -3.89 11.21
CA GLN A 59 4.48 -4.98 11.78
C GLN A 59 2.97 -4.74 11.60
N PHE A 60 2.51 -3.51 11.78
CA PHE A 60 1.12 -3.12 11.53
C PHE A 60 0.72 -3.42 10.08
N LEU A 61 1.53 -2.98 9.12
CA LEU A 61 1.30 -3.23 7.70
C LEU A 61 1.25 -4.73 7.38
N GLN A 62 2.18 -5.51 7.92
CA GLN A 62 2.20 -6.97 7.73
C GLN A 62 0.97 -7.64 8.34
N LYS A 63 0.55 -7.24 9.55
CA LYS A 63 -0.66 -7.75 10.20
C LYS A 63 -1.91 -7.46 9.38
N SER A 64 -2.05 -6.24 8.86
CA SER A 64 -3.17 -5.87 7.98
C SER A 64 -3.17 -6.66 6.67
N PHE A 65 -1.99 -6.91 6.09
CA PHE A 65 -1.85 -7.75 4.90
C PHE A 65 -2.27 -9.19 5.19
N ASN A 66 -1.70 -9.83 6.22
CA ASN A 66 -2.02 -11.20 6.58
C ASN A 66 -3.52 -11.38 6.87
N PHE A 67 -4.11 -10.46 7.63
CA PHE A 67 -5.56 -10.47 7.89
C PHE A 67 -6.38 -10.42 6.61
N SER A 68 -5.94 -9.63 5.62
CA SER A 68 -6.64 -9.52 4.34
C SER A 68 -6.45 -10.76 3.48
N GLU A 69 -5.23 -11.30 3.43
CA GLU A 69 -4.88 -12.52 2.69
C GLU A 69 -5.64 -13.75 3.21
N GLU A 70 -5.75 -13.90 4.53
CA GLU A 70 -6.54 -14.97 5.16
C GLU A 70 -8.04 -14.90 4.81
N LYS A 71 -8.56 -13.70 4.53
CA LYS A 71 -9.98 -13.47 4.23
C LYS A 71 -10.29 -13.45 2.73
N LEU A 72 -9.30 -13.20 1.89
CA LEU A 72 -9.47 -12.98 0.46
C LEU A 72 -8.40 -13.77 -0.30
N ILE A 73 -8.83 -14.85 -0.95
CA ILE A 73 -7.96 -15.84 -1.61
C ILE A 73 -7.25 -15.26 -2.86
N HIS A 74 -7.59 -14.04 -3.31
CA HIS A 74 -7.08 -13.45 -4.54
C HIS A 74 -6.23 -12.20 -4.29
N THR A 75 -4.94 -12.29 -4.64
CA THR A 75 -4.01 -11.15 -4.65
C THR A 75 -4.07 -10.40 -6.00
N TRP A 76 -3.62 -9.15 -6.01
CA TRP A 76 -3.59 -8.29 -7.19
C TRP A 76 -2.32 -7.45 -7.29
N HIS A 77 -1.81 -7.33 -8.51
CA HIS A 77 -0.83 -6.34 -8.89
C HIS A 77 -1.35 -5.59 -10.13
N PRO A 78 -1.12 -4.27 -10.25
CA PRO A 78 -1.37 -3.59 -11.52
C PRO A 78 -0.37 -4.12 -12.57
N TYR A 79 -0.81 -4.17 -13.83
CA TYR A 79 0.12 -4.19 -14.95
C TYR A 79 0.75 -2.80 -15.06
N GLN A 80 2.08 -2.74 -15.12
CA GLN A 80 2.80 -1.49 -15.17
C GLN A 80 2.65 -0.88 -16.57
N LEU A 81 1.71 0.06 -16.73
CA LEU A 81 1.56 0.87 -17.94
C LEU A 81 2.47 2.09 -17.83
N GLY A 82 3.76 1.87 -18.14
CA GLY A 82 4.81 2.89 -18.10
C GLY A 82 6.13 2.30 -18.55
N ARG A 83 6.65 2.82 -19.66
CA ARG A 83 7.77 2.34 -20.48
C ARG A 83 8.98 1.92 -19.63
N ALA A 84 9.45 0.69 -19.80
CA ALA A 84 10.79 0.26 -19.41
C ALA A 84 11.69 0.15 -20.65
N ASP A 85 11.63 1.13 -21.56
CA ASP A 85 12.50 1.19 -22.73
C ASP A 85 12.77 2.66 -23.12
N ILE A 86 14.03 2.92 -23.46
CA ILE A 86 14.75 4.20 -23.66
C ILE A 86 15.41 4.71 -22.38
#